data_AF-A0A2W5FUP7-F1
#
_entry.id   AF-A0A2W5FUP7-F1
#
_cell.length_a   1.000
_cell.length_b   1.000
_cell.length_c   1.000
_cell.angle_alpha   90.00
_cell.angle_beta   90.00
_cell.angle_gamma   90.00
#
_symmetry.space_group_name_H-M   'P 1'
#
loop_
_entity.id
_entity.type
_entity.pdbx_description
1 polymer ?
#
loop_
_entity_poly.entity_id
_entity_poly.type
_entity_poly.pdbx_seq_one_letter_code
_entity_poly.pdbx_strand_id
1 'polypeptide(L)'
;MGPQRPRHAGPRRAFAPGRLRLGGAVSRAHLSRRQLLWLAPALCAAPALAQSQNLLQESDDEAKATGYRADAGQVDRAKFPKYTPGQTCANCSLFAPDGDKPSGGCALFYGKDVLAKGWCNSWEKRV
;
A
#
# COMPACT_ATOMS: atom_id res chain seq x y z
N MET A 1 4.31 39.58 -17.73
CA MET A 1 3.69 40.51 -16.74
C MET A 1 2.22 40.13 -16.61
N GLY A 2 1.86 39.35 -15.58
CA GLY A 2 0.48 39.00 -15.23
C GLY A 2 0.25 39.33 -13.76
N PRO A 3 -0.89 39.94 -13.37
CA PRO A 3 -1.08 40.45 -12.02
C PRO A 3 -1.45 39.34 -11.03
N GLN A 4 -0.70 39.27 -9.93
CA GLN A 4 -0.93 38.42 -8.78
C GLN A 4 -2.12 38.96 -7.95
N ARG A 5 -3.03 38.08 -7.52
CA ARG A 5 -4.13 38.42 -6.59
C ARG A 5 -3.74 38.10 -5.13
N PRO A 6 -4.30 38.84 -4.15
CA PRO A 6 -3.73 38.99 -2.82
C PRO A 6 -4.18 37.95 -1.79
N ARG A 7 -3.33 37.83 -0.76
CA ARG A 7 -3.51 37.05 0.47
C ARG A 7 -4.56 37.71 1.37
N HIS A 8 -5.59 36.96 1.75
CA HIS A 8 -6.54 37.41 2.78
C HIS A 8 -6.14 36.91 4.16
N ALA A 9 -5.98 37.89 5.06
CA ALA A 9 -5.83 37.76 6.50
C ALA A 9 -7.19 37.52 7.17
N GLY A 10 -7.21 36.76 8.26
CA GLY A 10 -8.37 36.58 9.14
C GLY A 10 -7.99 35.92 10.47
N PRO A 11 -8.72 36.17 11.58
CA PRO A 11 -8.10 36.55 12.86
C PRO A 11 -7.99 35.45 13.93
N ARG A 12 -7.02 35.66 14.82
CA ARG A 12 -6.82 34.99 16.12
C ARG A 12 -7.93 35.35 17.11
N ARG A 13 -8.62 34.36 17.70
CA ARG A 13 -9.34 34.42 18.99
C ARG A 13 -9.38 32.98 19.56
N ALA A 14 -8.68 32.64 20.63
CA ALA A 14 -8.87 32.98 22.05
C ALA A 14 -9.29 31.69 22.79
N PHE A 15 -8.35 31.13 23.55
CA PHE A 15 -8.54 30.04 24.51
C PHE A 15 -9.53 30.47 25.61
N ALA A 16 -10.52 29.63 25.91
CA ALA A 16 -11.30 29.72 27.14
C ALA A 16 -11.36 28.32 27.79
N PRO A 17 -10.94 28.16 29.06
CA PRO A 17 -11.10 26.91 29.80
C PRO A 17 -12.41 26.96 30.59
N GLY A 18 -13.39 26.13 30.22
CA GLY A 18 -14.67 26.01 30.90
C GLY A 18 -14.90 24.58 31.39
N ARG A 19 -14.63 24.37 32.68
CA ARG A 19 -14.81 23.10 33.39
C ARG A 19 -16.27 22.65 33.43
N LEU A 20 -16.46 21.38 33.09
CA LEU A 20 -17.33 20.36 33.68
C LEU A 20 -18.57 20.85 34.50
N ARG A 21 -19.76 20.46 34.04
CA ARG A 21 -20.87 20.11 34.94
C ARG A 21 -21.43 18.73 34.61
N LEU A 22 -21.17 17.85 35.56
CA LEU A 22 -21.76 16.55 35.83
C LEU A 22 -23.22 16.74 36.25
N GLY A 23 -24.15 15.91 35.77
CA GLY A 23 -25.45 15.76 36.46
C GLY A 23 -26.65 15.53 35.55
N GLY A 24 -27.00 14.26 35.37
CA GLY A 24 -28.35 13.72 35.58
C GLY A 24 -29.53 14.31 34.81
N ALA A 25 -30.13 13.51 33.94
CA ALA A 25 -31.42 12.88 34.21
C ALA A 25 -31.84 12.04 32.98
N VAL A 26 -31.98 10.74 33.21
CA VAL A 26 -32.62 9.81 32.28
C VAL A 26 -34.11 10.18 32.20
N SER A 27 -34.50 10.92 31.17
CA SER A 27 -35.91 11.10 30.82
C SER A 27 -36.28 10.06 29.76
N ARG A 28 -36.89 8.95 30.22
CA ARG A 28 -37.63 8.04 29.35
C ARG A 28 -38.90 8.76 28.90
N ALA A 29 -38.86 9.38 27.72
CA ALA A 29 -40.07 9.96 27.14
C ALA A 29 -39.96 9.94 25.60
N HIS A 30 -40.80 9.11 24.99
CA HIS A 30 -41.20 9.14 23.58
C HIS A 30 -40.12 8.82 22.54
N LEU A 31 -39.85 7.52 22.39
CA LEU A 31 -39.15 6.93 21.24
C LEU A 31 -39.97 7.19 19.95
N SER A 32 -39.71 8.33 19.30
CA SER A 32 -40.38 8.72 18.07
C SER A 32 -39.79 7.97 16.88
N ARG A 33 -40.65 7.21 16.20
CA ARG A 33 -40.38 6.39 15.00
C ARG A 33 -39.66 7.12 13.85
N ARG A 34 -39.54 8.45 13.93
CA ARG A 34 -38.87 9.34 12.97
C ARG A 34 -37.39 9.63 13.27
N GLN A 35 -36.88 9.30 14.46
CA GLN A 35 -35.48 9.51 14.82
C GLN A 35 -34.54 8.35 14.44
N LEU A 36 -35.09 7.21 13.98
CA LEU A 36 -34.29 6.06 13.55
C LEU A 36 -33.57 6.28 12.20
N LEU A 37 -33.91 7.34 11.45
CA LEU A 37 -33.33 7.67 10.15
C LEU A 37 -32.08 8.57 10.21
N TRP A 38 -31.63 8.96 11.41
CA TRP A 38 -30.46 9.86 11.60
C TRP A 38 -29.18 9.14 12.08
N LEU A 39 -29.11 7.81 12.02
CA LEU A 39 -27.98 7.02 12.56
C LEU A 39 -27.41 5.97 11.58
N ALA A 40 -27.18 6.35 10.32
CA ALA A 40 -26.30 5.59 9.42
C ALA A 40 -25.78 6.54 8.32
N PRO A 41 -24.45 6.70 8.10
CA PRO A 41 -23.47 5.62 8.07
C PRO A 41 -22.12 5.97 8.74
N ALA A 42 -21.70 5.21 9.74
CA ALA A 42 -20.30 5.20 10.19
C ALA A 42 -19.85 3.74 10.36
N LEU A 43 -20.07 2.93 9.33
CA LEU A 43 -19.54 1.58 9.28
C LEU A 43 -18.84 1.40 7.94
N CYS A 44 -17.51 1.45 8.00
CA CYS A 44 -16.53 0.74 7.16
C CYS A 44 -15.21 1.53 7.11
N ALA A 45 -14.55 1.70 8.25
CA ALA A 45 -13.10 1.83 8.28
C ALA A 45 -12.55 0.46 8.68
N ALA A 46 -12.52 -0.48 7.74
CA ALA A 46 -11.77 -1.72 7.95
C ALA A 46 -10.28 -1.35 8.05
N PRO A 47 -9.54 -1.79 9.08
CA PRO A 47 -8.10 -1.64 9.06
C PRO A 47 -7.57 -2.40 7.85
N ALA A 48 -6.84 -1.71 6.98
CA ALA A 48 -6.05 -2.38 5.95
C ALA A 48 -5.04 -3.27 6.68
N LEU A 49 -5.34 -4.56 6.81
CA LEU A 49 -4.38 -5.53 7.31
C LEU A 49 -3.21 -5.51 6.34
N ALA A 50 -2.03 -5.15 6.85
CA ALA A 50 -0.79 -5.35 6.12
C ALA A 50 -0.71 -6.83 5.78
N GLN A 51 -1.01 -7.18 4.54
CA GLN A 51 -0.85 -8.54 4.05
C GLN A 51 0.65 -8.80 4.09
N SER A 52 1.09 -9.64 5.02
CA SER A 52 2.42 -10.22 4.94
C SER A 52 2.47 -11.02 3.65
N GLN A 53 3.01 -10.41 2.58
CA GLN A 53 3.13 -11.06 1.29
C GLN A 53 4.12 -12.21 1.44
N ASN A 54 3.70 -13.41 1.06
CA ASN A 54 4.56 -14.58 1.13
C ASN A 54 5.67 -14.43 0.06
N LEU A 55 6.91 -14.78 0.39
CA LEU A 55 8.01 -14.72 -0.57
C LEU A 55 7.81 -15.82 -1.63
N LEU A 56 7.84 -15.45 -2.90
CA LEU A 56 7.76 -16.36 -4.04
C LEU A 56 8.88 -17.40 -3.96
N GLN A 57 8.50 -18.68 -3.95
CA GLN A 57 9.43 -19.79 -3.93
C GLN A 57 9.74 -20.23 -5.36
N GLU A 58 10.97 -20.64 -5.65
CA GLU A 58 11.34 -21.15 -6.98
C GLU A 58 10.59 -22.45 -7.35
N SER A 59 10.06 -23.15 -6.35
CA SER A 59 9.21 -24.34 -6.52
C SER A 59 7.74 -24.02 -6.83
N ASP A 60 7.31 -22.76 -6.72
CA ASP A 60 5.96 -22.34 -7.09
C ASP A 60 5.76 -22.44 -8.60
N ASP A 61 4.54 -22.78 -9.04
CA ASP A 61 4.28 -22.98 -10.46
C ASP A 61 4.39 -21.66 -11.25
N GLU A 62 4.05 -20.52 -10.63
CA GLU A 62 4.26 -19.19 -11.25
C GLU A 62 5.76 -18.87 -11.42
N ALA A 63 6.60 -19.29 -10.46
CA ALA A 63 8.04 -19.12 -10.52
C ALA A 63 8.66 -20.00 -11.61
N LYS A 64 8.24 -21.28 -11.71
CA LYS A 64 8.70 -22.18 -12.77
C LYS A 64 8.31 -21.69 -14.15
N ALA A 65 7.08 -21.20 -14.32
CA ALA A 65 6.57 -20.71 -15.61
C ALA A 65 7.39 -19.53 -16.15
N THR A 66 7.89 -18.67 -15.27
CA THR A 66 8.66 -17.46 -15.62
C THR A 66 10.17 -17.65 -15.49
N GLY A 67 10.63 -18.80 -14.99
CA GLY A 67 12.04 -19.04 -14.70
C GLY A 67 12.58 -18.19 -13.57
N TYR A 68 11.76 -17.82 -12.59
CA TYR A 68 12.18 -16.99 -11.47
C TYR A 68 13.35 -17.65 -10.72
N ARG A 69 14.35 -16.83 -10.41
CA ARG A 69 15.43 -17.14 -9.49
C ARG A 69 15.50 -16.09 -8.41
N ALA A 70 15.66 -16.52 -7.17
CA ALA A 70 15.91 -15.68 -6.00
C ALA A 70 17.20 -14.85 -6.12
N ASP A 71 18.16 -15.35 -6.91
CA ASP A 71 19.41 -14.71 -7.24
C ASP A 71 19.62 -14.71 -8.76
N ALA A 72 19.74 -13.52 -9.35
CA ALA A 72 19.99 -13.35 -10.77
C ALA A 72 21.29 -14.03 -11.25
N GLY A 73 22.28 -14.23 -10.37
CA GLY A 73 23.51 -14.96 -10.67
C GLY A 73 23.31 -16.47 -10.91
N GLN A 74 22.15 -17.01 -10.50
CA GLN A 74 21.80 -18.43 -10.69
C GLN A 74 20.90 -18.67 -11.91
N VAL A 75 20.69 -17.65 -12.74
CA VAL A 75 19.91 -17.77 -13.97
C VAL A 75 20.67 -18.63 -14.98
N ASP A 76 20.00 -19.69 -15.44
CA ASP A 76 20.50 -20.53 -16.52
C ASP A 76 20.40 -19.78 -17.86
N ARG A 77 21.54 -19.24 -18.31
CA ARG A 77 21.64 -18.44 -19.53
C ARG A 77 21.34 -19.22 -20.81
N ALA A 78 21.49 -20.54 -20.78
CA ALA A 78 21.14 -21.38 -21.93
C ALA A 78 19.62 -21.48 -22.08
N LYS A 79 18.89 -21.52 -20.96
CA LYS A 79 17.41 -21.53 -20.95
C LYS A 79 16.81 -20.15 -21.13
N PHE A 80 17.49 -19.11 -20.63
CA PHE A 80 17.00 -17.74 -20.61
C PHE A 80 17.96 -16.78 -21.33
N PRO A 81 18.01 -16.83 -22.67
CA PRO A 81 18.94 -16.01 -23.46
C PRO A 81 18.65 -14.50 -23.37
N LYS A 82 17.46 -14.12 -22.88
CA LYS A 82 17.08 -12.72 -22.61
C LYS A 82 17.80 -12.13 -21.38
N TYR A 83 18.30 -12.98 -20.48
CA TYR A 83 19.00 -12.51 -19.28
C TYR A 83 20.33 -11.85 -19.65
N THR A 84 20.52 -10.64 -19.15
CA THR A 84 21.80 -9.92 -19.21
C THR A 84 22.33 -9.72 -17.78
N PRO A 85 23.63 -9.93 -17.53
CA PRO A 85 24.22 -9.64 -16.22
C PRO A 85 23.89 -8.22 -15.75
N GLY A 86 23.53 -8.10 -14.47
CA GLY A 86 23.09 -6.84 -13.87
C GLY A 86 21.58 -6.61 -13.93
N GLN A 87 20.80 -7.40 -14.68
CA GLN A 87 19.34 -7.40 -14.56
C GLN A 87 18.92 -8.06 -13.25
N THR A 88 18.16 -7.34 -12.43
CA THR A 88 17.60 -7.84 -11.18
C THR A 88 16.19 -7.29 -10.98
N CYS A 89 15.43 -7.84 -10.02
CA CYS A 89 14.15 -7.28 -9.62
C CYS A 89 14.31 -5.80 -9.19
N ALA A 90 15.40 -5.44 -8.50
CA ALA A 90 15.65 -4.07 -8.05
C ALA A 90 15.65 -3.02 -9.19
N ASN A 91 16.06 -3.40 -10.40
CA ASN A 91 16.04 -2.53 -11.58
C ASN A 91 14.99 -2.90 -12.63
N CYS A 92 14.02 -3.74 -12.25
CA CYS A 92 12.88 -4.12 -13.06
C CYS A 92 11.75 -3.07 -12.94
N SER A 93 11.05 -2.75 -14.03
CA SER A 93 9.88 -1.84 -14.02
C SER A 93 8.73 -2.37 -13.14
N LEU A 94 8.58 -3.69 -13.06
CA LEU A 94 7.48 -4.38 -12.38
C LEU A 94 7.67 -4.54 -10.86
N PHE A 95 8.87 -4.22 -10.35
CA PHE A 95 9.20 -4.37 -8.94
C PHE A 95 8.77 -3.15 -8.13
N ALA A 96 8.03 -3.41 -7.05
CA ALA A 96 7.58 -2.46 -6.05
C ALA A 96 8.31 -2.72 -4.72
N PRO A 97 9.33 -1.92 -4.36
CA PRO A 97 10.08 -2.12 -3.11
C PRO A 97 9.18 -1.90 -1.87
N ASP A 98 9.38 -2.70 -0.83
CA ASP A 98 8.69 -2.55 0.46
C ASP A 98 9.63 -1.92 1.50
N GLY A 99 9.87 -0.61 1.33
CA GLY A 99 10.83 0.14 2.16
C GLY A 99 12.27 -0.35 1.98
N ASP A 100 12.96 -0.58 3.10
CA ASP A 100 14.36 -1.05 3.14
C ASP A 100 14.49 -2.59 3.13
N LYS A 101 13.39 -3.32 2.93
CA LYS A 101 13.43 -4.78 2.89
C LYS A 101 14.19 -5.28 1.66
N PRO A 102 14.88 -6.44 1.75
CA PRO A 102 15.51 -7.08 0.60
C PRO A 102 14.49 -7.70 -0.38
N SER A 103 13.20 -7.65 -0.04
CA SER A 103 12.08 -8.12 -0.84
C SER A 103 11.09 -7.00 -1.12
N GLY A 104 10.24 -7.20 -2.12
CA GLY A 104 9.13 -6.32 -2.43
C GLY A 104 8.17 -6.98 -3.40
N GLY A 105 7.02 -6.35 -3.61
CA GLY A 105 6.01 -6.86 -4.52
C GLY A 105 6.50 -6.87 -5.98
N CYS A 106 5.95 -7.77 -6.76
CA CYS A 106 6.10 -7.78 -8.21
C CYS A 106 4.72 -7.74 -8.86
N ALA A 107 4.49 -6.83 -9.81
CA ALA A 107 3.19 -6.71 -10.49
C ALA A 107 2.75 -7.99 -11.22
N LEU A 108 3.69 -8.90 -11.53
CA LEU A 108 3.39 -10.20 -12.14
C LEU A 108 2.96 -11.27 -11.12
N PHE A 109 3.42 -11.17 -9.87
CA PHE A 109 3.22 -12.17 -8.83
C PHE A 109 2.34 -11.60 -7.71
N TYR A 110 1.05 -11.39 -8.02
CA TYR A 110 0.12 -10.77 -7.08
C TYR A 110 0.06 -11.51 -5.73
N GLY A 111 0.20 -10.76 -4.65
CA GLY A 111 0.16 -11.27 -3.27
C GLY A 111 1.43 -11.99 -2.82
N LYS A 112 2.48 -12.00 -3.65
CA LYS A 112 3.79 -12.55 -3.30
C LYS A 112 4.89 -11.51 -3.49
N ASP A 113 5.85 -11.55 -2.57
CA ASP A 113 7.06 -10.76 -2.65
C ASP A 113 8.14 -11.52 -3.45
N VAL A 114 9.00 -10.77 -4.14
CA VAL A 114 10.23 -11.29 -4.76
C VAL A 114 11.44 -10.65 -4.12
N LEU A 115 12.59 -11.33 -4.18
CA LEU A 115 13.85 -10.74 -3.73
C LEU A 115 14.33 -9.70 -4.75
N ALA A 116 14.81 -8.57 -4.25
CA ALA A 116 15.38 -7.49 -5.07
C ALA A 116 16.57 -7.97 -5.92
N LYS A 117 17.31 -8.99 -5.45
CA LYS A 117 18.43 -9.62 -6.17
C LYS A 117 17.98 -10.68 -7.19
N GLY A 118 16.71 -11.05 -7.21
CA GLY A 118 16.19 -12.09 -8.09
C GLY A 118 16.04 -11.63 -9.53
N TRP A 119 15.57 -12.54 -10.39
CA TRP A 119 15.27 -12.28 -11.80
C TRP A 119 14.22 -13.26 -12.32
N CYS A 120 13.41 -12.86 -13.31
CA CYS A 120 12.56 -13.76 -14.09
C CYS A 120 12.53 -13.35 -15.57
N ASN A 121 12.06 -14.21 -16.46
CA ASN A 121 12.06 -13.99 -17.92
C ASN A 121 11.15 -12.83 -18.39
N SER A 122 10.25 -12.37 -17.52
CA SER A 122 9.42 -11.19 -17.70
C SER A 122 10.07 -9.91 -17.18
N TRP A 123 11.38 -9.92 -16.90
CA TRP A 123 12.11 -8.72 -16.54
C TRP A 123 11.96 -7.65 -17.62
N GLU A 124 11.68 -6.43 -17.17
CA GLU A 124 11.52 -5.25 -18.00
C GLU A 124 12.42 -4.16 -17.45
N LYS A 125 13.14 -3.48 -18.33
CA LYS A 125 14.02 -2.38 -17.94
C LYS A 125 13.18 -1.26 -17.30
N ARG A 126 13.58 -0.82 -16.11
CA ARG A 126 13.03 0.40 -15.51
C ARG A 126 13.33 1.60 -16.41
N VAL A 127 12.27 2.30 -16.79
CA VAL A 127 12.32 3.57 -17.55
C VAL A 127 12.62 4.75 -16.64
#